data_AF-M4VB45-F1
#
_entry.id   AF-M4VB45-F1
#
_cell.length_a   1.000
_cell.length_b   1.000
_cell.length_c   1.000
_cell.angle_alpha   90.00
_cell.angle_beta   90.00
_cell.angle_gamma   90.00
#
_symmetry.space_group_name_H-M   'P 1'
#
loop_
_entity.id
_entity.type
_entity.pdbx_description
1 polymer ?
#
loop_
_entity_poly.entity_id
_entity_poly.type
_entity_poly.pdbx_seq_one_letter_code
_entity_poly.pdbx_strand_id
1 'polypeptide(L)'
;MTAGRKIISQSQQWCTPRKYVTAIHDFFAGAPDLDPCSNANSIVEATTEYILPRQDGLKESWKFKKIYVNPPYGREKSSKSSIYDWLQRCHEAHAQNKSEVLALVPVATNTAHWKEFVFGQAAAVCFLADTRLKFLVAGTEQNKGAPMSCCMIYWGKDLKRFQKVFAEFGAIVPVKEAYSAVQTHRTSIRTSPSISPRILPRTATSSRNKNRV
;
A
#
# COMPACT_ATOMS: atom_id res chain seq x y z
N MET A 1 -1.95 14.78 14.35
CA MET A 1 -2.86 14.34 15.43
C MET A 1 -3.03 12.83 15.35
N THR A 2 -2.41 12.08 16.25
CA THR A 2 -2.70 10.64 16.44
C THR A 2 -3.87 10.54 17.41
N ALA A 3 -5.06 10.18 16.91
CA ALA A 3 -6.16 9.80 17.79
C ALA A 3 -5.65 8.68 18.71
N GLY A 4 -5.69 8.92 20.02
CA GLY A 4 -4.96 8.18 21.06
C GLY A 4 -5.34 6.70 21.21
N ARG A 5 -4.99 5.88 20.23
CA ARG A 5 -4.98 4.42 20.37
C ARG A 5 -3.59 3.98 20.79
N LYS A 6 -3.50 3.42 22.00
CA LYS A 6 -2.36 2.64 22.46
C LYS A 6 -2.19 1.46 21.50
N ILE A 7 -1.15 1.48 20.67
CA ILE A 7 -0.77 0.34 19.84
C ILE A 7 -0.31 -0.74 20.82
N ILE A 8 -1.12 -1.80 20.99
CA ILE A 8 -0.68 -2.98 21.72
C ILE A 8 0.31 -3.69 20.79
N SER A 9 1.58 -3.37 20.96
CA SER A 9 2.71 -3.87 20.15
C SER A 9 3.19 -5.23 20.64
N GLN A 10 2.29 -6.17 20.90
CA GLN A 10 2.71 -7.56 20.96
C GLN A 10 2.78 -8.01 19.51
N SER A 11 3.94 -8.52 19.09
CA SER A 11 4.13 -9.22 17.82
C SER A 11 3.10 -10.36 17.77
N GLN A 12 1.92 -10.05 17.24
CA GLN A 12 0.91 -11.05 17.02
C GLN A 12 1.32 -11.74 15.73
N GLN A 13 1.44 -13.07 15.80
CA GLN A 13 1.71 -13.95 14.66
C GLN A 13 0.51 -13.93 13.71
N TRP A 14 0.32 -12.79 13.04
CA TRP A 14 -0.79 -12.55 12.14
C TRP A 14 -0.59 -13.37 10.90
N CYS A 15 -1.48 -14.33 10.70
CA CYS A 15 -1.53 -15.15 9.51
C CYS A 15 -2.65 -14.65 8.59
N THR A 16 -2.42 -14.78 7.29
CA THR A 16 -3.34 -14.32 6.27
C THR A 16 -4.67 -15.08 6.37
N PRO A 17 -5.83 -14.40 6.34
CA PRO A 17 -7.12 -15.06 6.39
C PRO A 17 -7.34 -16.00 5.21
N ARG A 18 -8.04 -17.12 5.42
CA ARG A 18 -8.22 -18.18 4.39
C ARG A 18 -8.75 -17.63 3.06
N LYS A 19 -9.74 -16.74 3.08
CA LYS A 19 -10.29 -16.11 1.86
C LYS A 19 -9.22 -15.41 1.01
N TYR A 20 -8.24 -14.78 1.65
CA TYR A 20 -7.14 -14.11 0.96
C TYR A 20 -6.10 -15.11 0.48
N VAL A 21 -5.81 -16.17 1.24
CA VAL A 21 -4.94 -17.26 0.76
C VAL A 21 -5.49 -17.87 -0.52
N THR A 22 -6.79 -18.20 -0.56
CA THR A 22 -7.45 -18.72 -1.77
C THR A 22 -7.29 -17.76 -2.94
N ALA A 23 -7.59 -16.47 -2.75
CA ALA A 23 -7.43 -15.47 -3.80
C ALA A 23 -5.97 -15.31 -4.27
N ILE A 24 -5.00 -15.39 -3.36
CA ILE A 24 -3.57 -15.34 -3.70
C ILE A 24 -3.20 -16.54 -4.59
N HIS A 25 -3.67 -17.74 -4.24
CA HIS A 25 -3.44 -18.96 -5.02
C HIS A 25 -4.11 -18.88 -6.40
N ASP A 26 -5.34 -18.38 -6.47
CA ASP A 26 -6.06 -18.18 -7.73
C ASP A 26 -5.34 -17.17 -8.65
N PHE A 27 -4.84 -16.08 -8.06
CA PHE A 27 -4.06 -15.09 -8.79
C PHE A 27 -2.77 -15.68 -9.35
N PHE A 28 -2.00 -16.39 -8.51
CA PHE A 28 -0.74 -16.99 -8.90
C PHE A 28 -0.88 -18.30 -9.69
N ALA A 29 -2.09 -18.83 -9.86
CA ALA A 29 -2.35 -20.17 -10.39
C ALA A 29 -1.52 -21.25 -9.65
N GLY A 30 -1.66 -21.26 -8.32
CA GLY A 30 -0.94 -22.11 -7.38
C GLY A 30 -0.30 -21.31 -6.25
N ALA A 31 0.47 -22.00 -5.40
CA ALA A 31 1.17 -21.38 -4.29
C ALA A 31 2.16 -20.29 -4.74
N PRO A 32 2.40 -19.24 -3.93
CA PRO A 32 3.53 -18.34 -4.12
C PRO A 32 4.85 -19.12 -4.07
N ASP A 33 5.85 -18.63 -4.79
CA ASP A 33 7.20 -19.19 -4.70
C ASP A 33 7.88 -18.80 -3.37
N LEU A 34 7.55 -17.60 -2.85
CA LEU A 34 8.12 -17.05 -1.63
C LEU A 34 7.07 -16.36 -0.73
N ASP A 35 7.11 -16.67 0.56
CA ASP A 35 6.59 -15.86 1.67
C ASP A 35 7.75 -15.46 2.61
N PRO A 36 8.22 -14.20 2.57
CA PRO A 36 9.33 -13.74 3.39
C PRO A 36 8.88 -13.32 4.80
N CYS A 37 7.59 -13.43 5.12
CA CYS A 37 7.00 -13.04 6.40
C CYS A 37 6.29 -14.23 7.09
N SER A 38 6.62 -15.46 6.71
CA SER A 38 5.94 -16.65 7.23
C SER A 38 6.25 -16.89 8.71
N ASN A 39 5.46 -17.75 9.32
CA ASN A 39 5.59 -18.20 10.71
C ASN A 39 4.98 -19.59 10.86
N ALA A 40 5.18 -20.22 12.02
CA ALA A 40 4.75 -21.60 12.28
C ALA A 40 3.24 -21.87 12.11
N ASN A 41 2.41 -20.83 12.11
CA ASN A 41 0.96 -20.92 11.96
C ASN A 41 0.47 -20.38 10.60
N SER A 42 1.38 -20.00 9.70
CA SER A 42 1.01 -19.53 8.36
C SER A 42 0.30 -20.64 7.60
N ILE A 43 -0.74 -20.25 6.87
CA ILE A 43 -1.52 -21.13 6.00
C ILE A 43 -1.38 -20.75 4.53
N VAL A 44 -0.40 -19.90 4.19
CA VAL A 44 -0.13 -19.43 2.83
C VAL A 44 0.46 -20.55 1.97
N GLU A 45 1.23 -21.45 2.58
CA GLU A 45 1.83 -22.62 1.93
C GLU A 45 2.71 -22.23 0.73
N ALA A 46 3.55 -21.19 0.90
CA ALA A 46 4.50 -20.81 -0.12
C ALA A 46 5.60 -21.87 -0.28
N THR A 47 6.17 -21.98 -1.48
CA THR A 47 7.22 -22.98 -1.75
C THR A 47 8.48 -22.73 -0.91
N THR A 48 8.82 -21.46 -0.69
CA THR A 48 9.89 -21.01 0.19
C THR A 48 9.31 -20.09 1.26
N GLU A 49 9.66 -20.35 2.52
CA GLU A 49 9.19 -19.58 3.67
C GLU A 49 10.36 -19.12 4.53
N TYR A 50 10.44 -17.82 4.80
CA TYR A 50 11.42 -17.28 5.75
C TYR A 50 10.76 -17.07 7.11
N ILE A 51 11.34 -17.69 8.13
CA ILE A 51 10.78 -17.77 9.47
C ILE A 51 11.87 -17.37 10.47
N LEU A 52 11.60 -16.34 11.27
CA LEU A 52 12.46 -15.94 12.39
C LEU A 52 12.42 -17.00 13.51
N PRO A 53 13.51 -17.15 14.29
CA PRO A 53 14.77 -16.41 14.19
C PRO A 53 15.75 -16.97 13.15
N ARG A 54 15.41 -18.08 12.48
CA ARG A 54 16.32 -18.80 11.57
C ARG A 54 16.67 -17.98 10.34
N GLN A 55 15.68 -17.35 9.73
CA GLN A 55 15.82 -16.58 8.49
C GLN A 55 15.08 -15.26 8.62
N ASP A 56 15.80 -14.17 8.35
CA ASP A 56 15.27 -12.82 8.38
C ASP A 56 14.87 -12.43 6.95
N GLY A 57 13.57 -12.43 6.66
CA GLY A 57 13.06 -12.22 5.31
C GLY A 57 13.44 -10.89 4.66
N LEU A 58 13.89 -9.88 5.42
CA LEU A 58 14.45 -8.64 4.85
C LEU A 58 15.89 -8.80 4.36
N LYS A 59 16.63 -9.77 4.89
CA LYS A 59 18.05 -10.03 4.56
C LYS A 59 18.23 -11.14 3.54
N GLU A 60 17.28 -12.06 3.45
CA GLU A 60 17.32 -13.18 2.52
C GLU A 60 17.06 -12.76 1.05
N SER A 61 17.31 -13.66 0.11
CA SER A 61 17.10 -13.40 -1.33
C SER A 61 15.61 -13.34 -1.70
N TRP A 62 15.22 -12.38 -2.54
CA TRP A 62 13.86 -12.30 -3.13
C TRP A 62 13.86 -12.58 -4.65
N LYS A 63 14.80 -13.39 -5.14
CA LYS A 63 14.92 -13.74 -6.56
C LYS A 63 13.93 -14.85 -6.97
N PHE A 64 12.64 -14.60 -6.75
CA PHE A 64 11.53 -15.52 -7.04
C PHE A 64 10.53 -14.89 -8.00
N LYS A 65 9.70 -15.69 -8.69
CA LYS A 65 8.76 -15.16 -9.69
C LYS A 65 7.45 -14.72 -9.06
N LYS A 66 6.95 -15.42 -8.05
CA LYS A 66 5.68 -15.14 -7.36
C LYS A 66 5.95 -14.93 -5.87
N ILE A 67 5.73 -13.73 -5.38
CA ILE A 67 6.05 -13.37 -3.99
C ILE A 67 4.80 -12.86 -3.31
N TYR A 68 4.47 -13.43 -2.16
CA TYR A 68 3.43 -12.90 -1.28
C TYR A 68 4.06 -12.35 0.00
N VAL A 69 3.61 -11.18 0.45
CA VAL A 69 4.17 -10.49 1.61
C VAL A 69 3.04 -10.07 2.55
N ASN A 70 3.05 -10.57 3.78
CA ASN A 70 2.17 -10.13 4.87
C ASN A 70 3.03 -9.73 6.07
N PRO A 71 3.64 -8.53 6.06
CA PRO A 71 4.61 -8.15 7.08
C PRO A 71 3.94 -7.91 8.43
N PRO A 72 4.67 -8.02 9.55
CA PRO A 72 4.15 -7.61 10.85
C PRO A 72 3.81 -6.10 10.84
N TYR A 73 2.65 -5.70 11.38
CA TYR A 73 2.28 -4.28 11.39
C TYR A 73 2.82 -3.58 12.64
N GLY A 74 3.55 -2.50 12.41
CA GLY A 74 4.03 -1.60 13.46
C GLY A 74 5.55 -1.62 13.61
N ARG A 75 6.04 -0.71 14.45
CA ARG A 75 7.43 -0.67 14.89
C ARG A 75 7.47 -1.29 16.28
N GLU A 76 7.87 -2.55 16.37
CA GLU A 76 8.25 -3.10 17.67
C GLU A 76 9.55 -2.43 18.10
N LYS A 77 9.75 -2.12 19.39
CA LYS A 77 11.01 -1.48 19.84
C LYS A 77 12.24 -2.37 19.61
N SER A 78 12.03 -3.68 19.56
CA SER A 78 13.03 -4.72 19.26
C SER A 78 13.14 -5.03 17.77
N SER A 79 12.04 -4.92 17.00
CA SER A 79 12.04 -5.10 15.55
C SER A 79 12.56 -3.84 14.87
N LYS A 80 13.74 -3.94 14.27
CA LYS A 80 14.33 -2.87 13.46
C LYS A 80 13.62 -2.68 12.11
N SER A 81 12.62 -3.49 11.80
CA SER A 81 11.89 -3.44 10.52
C SER A 81 10.62 -2.61 10.60
N SER A 82 10.22 -2.06 9.46
CA SER A 82 9.00 -1.28 9.29
C SER A 82 8.35 -1.59 7.94
N ILE A 83 7.09 -1.18 7.76
CA ILE A 83 6.39 -1.29 6.47
C ILE A 83 7.19 -0.60 5.34
N TYR A 84 8.02 0.40 5.66
CA TYR A 84 8.91 1.01 4.67
C TYR A 84 9.87 -0.01 4.06
N ASP A 85 10.57 -0.78 4.90
CA ASP A 85 11.57 -1.76 4.46
C ASP A 85 10.91 -2.86 3.61
N TRP A 86 9.73 -3.33 4.01
CA TRP A 86 9.00 -4.36 3.27
C TRP A 86 8.49 -3.89 1.91
N LEU A 87 7.93 -2.67 1.81
CA LEU A 87 7.47 -2.14 0.52
C LEU A 87 8.64 -1.79 -0.40
N GLN A 88 9.75 -1.33 0.14
CA GLN A 88 10.99 -1.15 -0.62
C GLN A 88 11.40 -2.48 -1.27
N ARG A 89 11.44 -3.57 -0.49
CA ARG A 89 11.78 -4.91 -0.98
C ARG A 89 10.80 -5.42 -2.04
N CYS A 90 9.50 -5.16 -1.88
CA CYS A 90 8.49 -5.49 -2.90
C CYS A 90 8.78 -4.79 -4.22
N HIS A 91 9.02 -3.47 -4.17
CA HIS A 91 9.35 -2.68 -5.34
C HIS A 91 10.65 -3.16 -6.01
N GLU A 92 11.72 -3.37 -5.23
CA GLU A 92 13.02 -3.84 -5.73
C GLU A 92 12.92 -5.21 -6.40
N ALA A 93 12.22 -6.17 -5.78
CA ALA A 93 12.03 -7.50 -6.35
C ALA A 93 11.36 -7.43 -7.72
N HIS A 94 10.30 -6.62 -7.86
CA HIS A 94 9.67 -6.40 -9.16
C HIS A 94 10.61 -5.66 -10.14
N ALA A 95 11.23 -4.56 -9.72
CA ALA A 95 12.06 -3.73 -10.58
C ALA A 95 13.24 -4.50 -11.18
N GLN A 96 13.94 -5.28 -10.34
CA GLN A 96 15.18 -5.98 -10.68
C GLN A 96 14.92 -7.36 -11.30
N ASN A 97 13.97 -8.13 -10.76
CA ASN A 97 13.78 -9.55 -11.14
C ASN A 97 12.50 -9.81 -11.95
N LYS A 98 11.68 -8.77 -12.17
CA LYS A 98 10.35 -8.87 -12.77
C LYS A 98 9.45 -9.85 -12.02
N SER A 99 9.60 -9.90 -10.70
CA SER A 99 8.74 -10.67 -9.80
C SER A 99 7.31 -10.11 -9.84
N GLU A 100 6.34 -11.00 -9.74
CA GLU A 100 4.94 -10.70 -9.50
C GLU A 100 4.73 -10.72 -7.98
N VAL A 101 4.50 -9.55 -7.39
CA VAL A 101 4.50 -9.35 -5.93
C VAL A 101 3.13 -8.90 -5.46
N LEU A 102 2.56 -9.63 -4.51
CA LEU A 102 1.37 -9.23 -3.76
C LEU A 102 1.77 -8.89 -2.31
N ALA A 103 1.33 -7.74 -1.81
CA ALA A 103 1.53 -7.37 -0.41
C ALA A 103 0.21 -6.99 0.27
N LEU A 104 -0.06 -7.61 1.42
CA LEU A 104 -1.17 -7.28 2.30
C LEU A 104 -0.68 -6.33 3.38
N VAL A 105 -1.05 -5.04 3.30
CA VAL A 105 -0.50 -4.00 4.18
C VAL A 105 -1.55 -2.97 4.61
N PRO A 106 -1.31 -2.20 5.69
CA PRO A 106 -2.15 -1.07 6.07
C PRO A 106 -2.18 0.02 5.00
N VAL A 107 -3.32 0.67 4.84
CA VAL A 107 -3.45 1.87 4.01
C VAL A 107 -2.80 3.05 4.72
N ALA A 108 -1.72 3.59 4.14
CA ALA A 108 -0.94 4.69 4.72
C ALA A 108 -0.46 5.68 3.64
N THR A 109 -1.38 6.10 2.78
CA THR A 109 -1.14 6.87 1.54
C THR A 109 -0.32 8.16 1.70
N ASN A 110 -0.30 8.76 2.89
CA ASN A 110 0.45 9.99 3.17
C ASN A 110 1.93 9.77 3.55
N THR A 111 2.35 8.52 3.72
CA THR A 111 3.72 8.15 4.17
C THR A 111 4.74 8.08 3.03
N ALA A 112 6.02 8.07 3.39
CA ALA A 112 7.14 7.99 2.44
C ALA A 112 7.09 6.70 1.60
N HIS A 113 6.90 5.54 2.23
CA HIS A 113 6.88 4.25 1.53
C HIS A 113 5.76 4.11 0.49
N TRP A 114 4.60 4.76 0.73
CA TRP A 114 3.56 4.83 -0.30
C TRP A 114 3.96 5.73 -1.47
N LYS A 115 4.55 6.90 -1.18
CA LYS A 115 4.98 7.86 -2.21
C LYS A 115 6.12 7.33 -3.06
N GLU A 116 7.05 6.59 -2.45
CA GLU A 116 8.27 6.10 -3.10
C GLU A 116 8.07 4.75 -3.79
N PHE A 117 7.34 3.82 -3.17
CA PHE A 117 7.30 2.42 -3.62
C PHE A 117 5.94 1.93 -4.10
N VAL A 118 4.86 2.71 -3.90
CA VAL A 118 3.51 2.33 -4.35
C VAL A 118 3.06 3.24 -5.50
N PHE A 119 3.00 4.55 -5.29
CA PHE A 119 2.50 5.48 -6.31
C PHE A 119 3.44 5.56 -7.51
N GLY A 120 2.92 5.29 -8.71
CA GLY A 120 3.70 5.21 -9.94
C GLY A 120 4.58 3.95 -10.08
N GLN A 121 4.69 3.13 -9.02
CA GLN A 121 5.54 1.94 -9.00
C GLN A 121 4.73 0.63 -9.02
N ALA A 122 3.71 0.52 -8.15
CA ALA A 122 2.79 -0.60 -8.13
C ALA A 122 1.84 -0.52 -9.33
N ALA A 123 1.44 -1.67 -9.86
CA ALA A 123 0.46 -1.74 -10.95
C ALA A 123 -0.94 -1.37 -10.45
N ALA A 124 -1.36 -1.93 -9.32
CA ALA A 124 -2.67 -1.67 -8.72
C ALA A 124 -2.69 -1.83 -7.19
N VAL A 125 -3.73 -1.26 -6.60
CA VAL A 125 -4.08 -1.43 -5.19
C VAL A 125 -5.56 -1.82 -5.11
N CYS A 126 -5.87 -2.88 -4.38
CA CYS A 126 -7.23 -3.24 -3.96
C CYS A 126 -7.44 -2.80 -2.52
N PHE A 127 -8.26 -1.78 -2.30
CA PHE A 127 -8.67 -1.33 -0.97
C PHE A 127 -9.74 -2.27 -0.43
N LEU A 128 -9.39 -3.08 0.56
CA LEU A 128 -10.23 -4.15 1.06
C LEU A 128 -11.43 -3.59 1.84
N ALA A 129 -12.62 -4.16 1.62
CA ALA A 129 -13.88 -3.73 2.22
C ALA A 129 -14.04 -4.18 3.70
N ASP A 130 -13.13 -5.01 4.22
CA ASP A 130 -13.13 -5.44 5.62
C ASP A 130 -13.13 -4.22 6.57
N THR A 131 -14.17 -4.08 7.40
CA THR A 131 -14.26 -3.01 8.41
C THR A 131 -13.11 -3.08 9.41
N ARG A 132 -12.71 -4.31 9.78
CA ARG A 132 -11.50 -4.63 10.52
C ARG A 132 -11.02 -6.00 10.07
N LEU A 133 -9.97 -6.03 9.25
CA LEU A 133 -9.41 -7.28 8.76
C LEU A 133 -9.00 -8.18 9.93
N LYS A 134 -9.65 -9.33 10.08
CA LYS A 134 -9.36 -10.29 11.14
C LYS A 134 -8.26 -11.23 10.68
N PHE A 135 -7.04 -11.00 11.15
CA PHE A 135 -5.95 -11.96 10.95
C PHE A 135 -6.18 -13.22 11.78
N LEU A 136 -5.65 -14.34 11.27
CA LEU A 136 -5.57 -15.57 12.04
C LEU A 136 -4.44 -15.44 13.07
N VAL A 137 -4.67 -15.94 14.28
CA VAL A 137 -3.65 -16.10 15.33
C VAL A 137 -3.74 -17.53 15.84
N ALA A 138 -2.66 -18.29 15.72
CA ALA A 138 -2.62 -19.73 16.01
C ALA A 138 -3.78 -20.51 15.33
N GLY A 139 -4.03 -20.21 14.04
CA GLY A 139 -5.08 -20.88 13.25
C GLY A 139 -6.52 -20.44 13.54
N THR A 140 -6.76 -19.51 14.46
CA THR A 140 -8.11 -19.03 14.81
C THR A 140 -8.33 -17.57 14.45
N GLU A 141 -9.53 -17.23 13.95
CA GLU A 141 -9.92 -15.83 13.75
C GLU A 141 -10.12 -15.13 15.09
N GLN A 142 -9.40 -14.02 15.29
CA GLN A 142 -9.56 -13.23 16.50
C GLN A 142 -10.78 -12.31 16.42
N ASN A 143 -11.44 -12.10 17.56
CA ASN A 143 -12.59 -11.18 17.67
C ASN A 143 -12.22 -9.71 17.40
N LYS A 144 -10.94 -9.35 17.49
CA LYS A 144 -10.42 -8.00 17.24
C LYS A 144 -9.62 -7.98 15.93
N GLY A 145 -10.23 -7.50 14.85
CA GLY A 145 -9.51 -7.25 13.60
C GLY A 145 -8.60 -6.01 13.67
N ALA A 146 -7.76 -5.85 12.66
CA ALA A 146 -6.82 -4.73 12.54
C ALA A 146 -7.54 -3.38 12.73
N PRO A 147 -6.97 -2.45 13.51
CA PRO A 147 -7.60 -1.16 13.79
C PRO A 147 -7.56 -0.20 12.58
N MET A 148 -6.93 -0.62 11.48
CA MET A 148 -6.70 0.16 10.27
C MET A 148 -7.25 -0.60 9.06
N SER A 149 -7.70 0.14 8.05
CA SER A 149 -8.02 -0.42 6.73
C SER A 149 -6.76 -1.03 6.11
N CYS A 150 -6.92 -2.15 5.44
CA CYS A 150 -5.85 -2.85 4.73
C CYS A 150 -6.11 -2.84 3.23
N CYS A 151 -5.06 -3.09 2.46
CA CYS A 151 -5.14 -3.22 1.02
C CYS A 151 -4.26 -4.38 0.54
N MET A 152 -4.61 -4.94 -0.62
CA MET A 152 -3.72 -5.78 -1.40
C MET A 152 -3.04 -4.90 -2.45
N ILE A 153 -1.72 -4.77 -2.38
CA ILE A 153 -0.93 -4.03 -3.37
C ILE A 153 -0.27 -5.03 -4.31
N TYR A 154 -0.24 -4.69 -5.60
CA TYR A 154 0.32 -5.54 -6.64
C TYR A 154 1.38 -4.83 -7.48
N TRP A 155 2.56 -5.43 -7.57
CA TRP A 155 3.62 -5.09 -8.53
C TRP A 155 3.77 -6.24 -9.52
N GLY A 156 3.48 -6.00 -10.79
CA GLY A 156 3.50 -7.03 -11.83
C GLY A 156 2.86 -6.55 -13.13
N LYS A 157 2.73 -7.46 -14.09
CA LYS A 157 2.18 -7.15 -15.43
C LYS A 157 0.75 -7.62 -15.68
N ASP A 158 0.25 -8.61 -14.93
CA ASP A 158 -1.07 -9.20 -15.10
C ASP A 158 -2.16 -8.45 -14.31
N LEU A 159 -2.30 -7.15 -14.64
CA LEU A 159 -3.32 -6.28 -14.03
C LEU A 159 -4.74 -6.82 -14.22
N LYS A 160 -5.03 -7.43 -15.38
CA LYS A 160 -6.35 -8.00 -15.68
C LYS A 160 -6.71 -9.13 -14.74
N ARG A 161 -5.77 -10.04 -14.45
CA ARG A 161 -6.01 -11.12 -13.48
C ARG A 161 -6.14 -10.57 -12.08
N PHE A 162 -5.32 -9.59 -11.69
CA PHE A 162 -5.43 -8.94 -10.39
C PHE A 162 -6.83 -8.35 -10.21
N GLN A 163 -7.33 -7.62 -11.21
CA GLN A 163 -8.69 -7.07 -11.22
C GLN A 163 -9.75 -8.17 -11.11
N LYS A 164 -9.65 -9.22 -11.91
CA LYS A 164 -10.61 -10.33 -11.91
C LYS A 164 -10.71 -11.01 -10.54
N VAL A 165 -9.57 -11.29 -9.91
CA VAL A 165 -9.51 -12.05 -8.65
C VAL A 165 -9.85 -11.17 -7.45
N PHE A 166 -9.34 -9.94 -7.39
CA PHE A 166 -9.47 -9.13 -6.17
C PHE A 166 -10.70 -8.22 -6.13
N ALA A 167 -11.45 -8.06 -7.22
CA ALA A 167 -12.60 -7.15 -7.27
C ALA A 167 -13.74 -7.53 -6.31
N GLU A 168 -13.84 -8.80 -5.91
CA GLU A 168 -14.83 -9.24 -4.92
C GLU A 168 -14.51 -8.74 -3.49
N PHE A 169 -13.25 -8.40 -3.20
CA PHE A 169 -12.81 -8.00 -1.86
C PHE A 169 -12.81 -6.50 -1.63
N GLY A 170 -12.94 -5.68 -2.68
CA GLY A 170 -13.00 -4.24 -2.53
C GLY A 170 -12.71 -3.44 -3.79
N ALA A 171 -12.46 -2.14 -3.62
CA ALA A 171 -12.27 -1.21 -4.73
C ALA A 171 -10.83 -1.28 -5.27
N ILE A 172 -10.69 -1.49 -6.59
CA ILE A 172 -9.39 -1.58 -7.25
C ILE A 172 -9.06 -0.28 -7.97
N VAL A 173 -7.84 0.21 -7.77
CA VAL A 173 -7.28 1.37 -8.46
C VAL A 173 -6.00 0.97 -9.19
N PRO A 174 -5.92 1.10 -10.53
CA PRO A 174 -4.68 1.02 -11.30
C PRO A 174 -3.76 2.22 -11.00
N VAL A 175 -3.04 2.15 -9.87
CA VAL A 175 -2.33 3.31 -9.32
C VAL A 175 -1.18 3.80 -10.20
N LYS A 176 -0.58 2.96 -11.03
CA LYS A 176 0.45 3.39 -11.99
C LYS A 176 -0.11 4.37 -13.00
N GLU A 177 -1.22 3.98 -13.65
CA GLU A 177 -1.90 4.78 -14.68
C GLU A 177 -2.47 6.07 -14.08
N ALA A 178 -3.16 5.94 -12.94
CA ALA A 178 -3.75 7.08 -12.24
C ALA A 178 -2.69 8.12 -11.82
N TYR A 179 -1.51 7.68 -11.37
CA TYR A 179 -0.46 8.59 -10.93
C TYR A 179 0.31 9.24 -12.10
N SER A 180 0.51 8.52 -13.21
CA SER A 180 1.07 9.09 -14.44
C SER A 180 0.23 10.25 -14.98
N ALA A 181 -1.09 10.14 -14.95
CA ALA A 181 -1.98 11.23 -15.36
C ALA A 181 -1.79 12.51 -14.52
N VAL A 182 -1.61 12.35 -13.19
CA VAL A 182 -1.38 13.49 -12.28
C VAL A 182 -0.05 14.21 -12.59
N GLN A 183 1.01 13.45 -12.91
CA GLN A 183 2.31 14.05 -13.25
C GLN A 183 2.25 14.82 -14.56
N THR A 184 1.60 14.27 -15.59
CA THR A 184 1.40 14.95 -16.88
C THR A 184 0.65 16.28 -16.71
N HIS A 185 -0.42 16.29 -15.90
CA HIS A 185 -1.16 17.53 -15.62
C HIS A 185 -0.34 18.57 -14.84
N ARG A 186 0.48 18.17 -13.87
CA ARG A 186 1.35 19.10 -13.12
C ARG A 186 2.41 19.74 -14.00
N THR A 187 2.98 18.98 -14.93
CA THR A 187 3.96 19.51 -15.90
C THR A 187 3.30 20.51 -16.82
N SER A 188 2.12 20.19 -17.35
CA SER A 188 1.35 21.10 -18.23
C SER A 188 0.99 22.43 -17.55
N ILE A 189 0.55 22.41 -16.29
CA ILE A 189 0.23 23.64 -15.53
C ILE A 189 1.47 24.51 -15.27
N ARG A 190 2.64 23.90 -15.05
CA ARG A 190 3.89 24.65 -14.83
C ARG A 190 4.46 25.26 -16.11
N THR A 191 4.14 24.70 -17.27
CA THR A 191 4.57 25.22 -18.58
C THR A 191 3.59 26.22 -19.19
N SER A 192 2.40 26.39 -18.62
CA SER A 192 1.45 27.44 -19.03
C SER A 192 2.02 28.83 -18.68
N PRO A 193 1.99 29.82 -19.60
CA PRO A 193 2.38 31.19 -19.27
C PRO A 193 1.56 31.69 -18.08
N SER A 194 2.21 32.30 -17.10
CA SER A 194 1.48 32.97 -16.02
C SER A 194 0.58 34.03 -16.65
N ILE A 195 -0.72 33.96 -16.37
CA ILE A 195 -1.61 35.06 -16.70
C ILE A 195 -1.20 36.20 -15.77
N SER A 196 -0.46 37.17 -16.31
CA SER A 196 -0.14 38.41 -15.60
C SER A 196 -1.44 38.97 -15.02
N PRO A 197 -1.50 39.30 -13.72
CA PRO A 197 -2.70 39.87 -13.14
C PRO A 197 -3.04 41.14 -13.91
N ARG A 198 -4.20 41.12 -14.58
CA ARG A 198 -4.74 42.27 -15.29
C ARG A 198 -4.95 43.36 -14.25
N ILE A 199 -4.09 44.37 -14.25
CA ILE A 199 -4.23 45.54 -13.39
C ILE A 199 -5.56 46.19 -13.79
N LEU A 200 -6.58 46.04 -12.94
CA LEU A 200 -7.82 46.77 -13.09
C LEU A 200 -7.49 48.26 -12.88
N PRO A 201 -7.85 49.15 -13.82
CA PRO A 201 -7.64 50.57 -13.61
C PRO A 201 -8.43 51.01 -12.37
N ARG A 202 -7.73 51.59 -11.39
CA ARG A 202 -8.35 52.23 -10.23
C ARG A 202 -9.30 53.31 -10.75
N THR A 203 -10.60 53.09 -10.60
CA THR A 203 -11.61 54.14 -10.78
C THR A 203 -11.34 55.24 -9.75
N ALA A 204 -11.06 56.45 -10.23
CA ALA A 204 -10.90 57.64 -9.40
C ALA A 204 -12.14 57.85 -8.54
N THR A 205 -11.97 57.85 -7.22
CA THR A 205 -13.01 58.25 -6.28
C THR A 205 -13.28 59.74 -6.43
N SER A 206 -14.44 60.08 -6.98
CA SER A 206 -14.99 61.44 -6.94
C SER A 206 -15.26 61.85 -5.49
N SER A 207 -14.57 62.89 -5.04
CA SER A 207 -14.91 63.60 -3.80
C SER A 207 -16.24 64.33 -3.99
N ARG A 208 -17.29 63.88 -3.31
CA ARG A 208 -18.49 64.70 -3.10
C ARG A 208 -18.40 65.40 -1.75
N ASN A 209 -18.08 66.68 -1.89
CA ASN A 209 -18.24 67.74 -0.92
C ASN A 209 -19.68 67.73 -0.36
N LYS A 210 -19.84 67.64 0.97
CA LYS A 210 -21.12 67.90 1.65
C LYS A 210 -20.93 69.09 2.59
N ASN A 211 -21.15 70.28 2.05
CA ASN A 211 -21.70 71.40 2.79
C ASN A 211 -23.22 71.37 2.59
N ARG A 212 -24.01 71.22 3.67
CA ARG A 212 -25.23 72.02 3.91
C ARG A 212 -25.93 71.64 5.22
N VAL A 213 -26.11 72.71 6.00
CA VAL A 213 -27.07 73.01 7.08
C VAL A 213 -26.96 72.21 8.37
#